data_AF-A0A7V4BT72-F1
#
_entry.id   AF-A0A7V4BT72-F1
#
_cell.length_a   1.000
_cell.length_b   1.000
_cell.length_c   1.000
_cell.angle_alpha   90.00
_cell.angle_beta   90.00
_cell.angle_gamma   90.00
#
_symmetry.space_group_name_H-M   'P 1'
#
loop_
_entity.id
_entity.type
_entity.pdbx_description
1 polymer ?
#
loop_
_entity_poly.entity_id
_entity_poly.type
_entity_poly.pdbx_seq_one_letter_code
_entity_poly.pdbx_strand_id
1 'polypeptide(L)'
;MTEIAAIKDAVNPHEILFVVDSMTGQDAVNTAKAFNERLDFDGIVLTKLDGDTRGGAALSIKAEVNKPIKFVSTGERLDAIDVFYPDRMADRILGMGDIVTLVERAQEQFDAEEARKLQKKIAKNQFDFNDFFEQIQQIKKMGNIKELAAMIPGMGKVMKDIDIGDDAFKSIEAIIRSMTPEERERPEILNGSRRKRIAMGSGTSIQEVNRLIKQFEDAKKVMKMFSGNNPMKMLGAMKNLRR
;
A
#
# COMPACT_ATOMS: atom_id res chain seq x y z
N MET A 1 20.94 -35.10 -26.71
CA MET A 1 19.47 -35.16 -26.90
C MET A 1 18.92 -36.57 -26.98
N THR A 2 19.58 -37.51 -27.68
CA THR A 2 19.11 -38.92 -27.80
C THR A 2 18.99 -39.63 -26.46
N GLU A 3 19.95 -39.43 -25.55
CA GLU A 3 19.92 -40.05 -24.21
C GLU A 3 18.72 -39.61 -23.37
N ILE A 4 18.41 -38.31 -23.34
CA ILE A 4 17.30 -37.79 -22.52
C ILE A 4 15.95 -38.26 -23.08
N ALA A 5 15.82 -38.38 -24.41
CA ALA A 5 14.63 -38.96 -25.03
C ALA A 5 14.44 -40.44 -24.60
N ALA A 6 15.53 -41.23 -24.62
CA ALA A 6 15.48 -42.61 -24.16
C ALA A 6 15.09 -42.73 -22.66
N ILE A 7 15.55 -41.80 -21.82
CA ILE A 7 15.15 -41.75 -20.40
C ILE A 7 13.66 -41.41 -20.25
N LYS A 8 13.15 -40.42 -21.01
CA LYS A 8 11.73 -40.07 -21.01
C LYS A 8 10.86 -41.29 -21.37
N ASP A 9 11.22 -41.98 -22.44
CA ASP A 9 10.47 -43.15 -22.93
C ASP A 9 10.52 -44.33 -21.94
N ALA A 10 11.64 -44.51 -21.23
CA ALA A 10 11.80 -45.58 -20.26
C ALA A 10 11.07 -45.32 -18.92
N VAL A 11 11.08 -44.07 -18.45
CA VAL A 11 10.57 -43.71 -17.11
C VAL A 11 9.12 -43.23 -17.15
N ASN A 12 8.67 -42.69 -18.28
CA ASN A 12 7.35 -42.08 -18.46
C ASN A 12 6.98 -41.10 -17.32
N PRO A 13 7.74 -40.00 -17.16
CA PRO A 13 7.56 -39.06 -16.07
C PRO A 13 6.23 -38.31 -16.16
N HIS A 14 5.63 -38.01 -14.99
CA HIS A 14 4.41 -37.21 -14.90
C HIS A 14 4.65 -35.71 -15.15
N GLU A 15 5.85 -35.22 -14.80
CA GLU A 15 6.26 -33.85 -15.07
C GLU A 15 7.72 -33.81 -15.49
N ILE A 16 8.02 -33.00 -16.49
CA ILE A 16 9.38 -32.64 -16.90
C ILE A 16 9.57 -31.14 -16.69
N LEU A 17 10.56 -30.77 -15.88
CA LEU A 17 10.90 -29.37 -15.61
C LEU A 17 12.19 -28.98 -16.31
N PHE A 18 12.13 -27.95 -17.14
CA PHE A 18 13.29 -27.37 -17.81
C PHE A 18 13.93 -26.29 -16.94
N VAL A 19 15.16 -26.50 -16.50
CA VAL A 19 15.90 -25.58 -15.64
C VAL A 19 16.80 -24.71 -16.50
N VAL A 20 16.74 -23.39 -16.31
CA VAL A 20 17.51 -22.44 -17.12
C VAL A 20 17.95 -21.23 -16.31
N ASP A 21 19.15 -20.74 -16.62
CA ASP A 21 19.74 -19.56 -16.00
C ASP A 21 19.18 -18.28 -16.64
N SER A 22 18.64 -17.38 -15.82
CA SER A 22 18.06 -16.12 -16.31
C SER A 22 19.11 -15.18 -16.90
N MET A 23 20.40 -15.37 -16.59
CA MET A 23 21.47 -14.54 -17.15
C MET A 23 21.84 -14.90 -18.60
N THR A 24 21.47 -16.08 -19.09
CA THR A 24 21.91 -16.61 -20.39
C THR A 24 21.25 -15.91 -21.60
N GLY A 25 20.22 -15.09 -21.38
CA GLY A 25 19.65 -14.24 -22.43
C GLY A 25 19.07 -15.03 -23.62
N GLN A 26 19.48 -14.67 -24.85
CA GLN A 26 18.93 -15.24 -26.09
C GLN A 26 19.35 -16.71 -26.34
N ASP A 27 20.51 -17.14 -25.83
CA ASP A 27 20.98 -18.52 -26.02
C ASP A 27 20.12 -19.53 -25.24
N ALA A 28 19.55 -19.09 -24.10
CA ALA A 28 18.59 -19.88 -23.34
C ALA A 28 17.30 -20.14 -24.13
N VAL A 29 16.88 -19.19 -24.97
CA VAL A 29 15.66 -19.30 -25.78
C VAL A 29 15.81 -20.40 -26.84
N ASN A 30 16.93 -20.39 -27.58
CA ASN A 30 17.23 -21.41 -28.58
C ASN A 30 17.34 -22.80 -27.95
N THR A 31 17.99 -22.89 -26.79
CA THR A 31 18.11 -24.15 -26.05
C THR A 31 16.74 -24.64 -25.58
N ALA A 32 15.93 -23.78 -24.98
CA ALA A 32 14.59 -24.12 -24.52
C ALA A 32 13.70 -24.63 -25.67
N LYS A 33 13.80 -24.01 -26.86
CA LYS A 33 13.08 -24.46 -28.05
C LYS A 33 13.50 -25.87 -28.49
N ALA A 34 14.81 -26.12 -28.62
CA ALA A 34 15.31 -27.44 -29.01
C ALA A 34 14.95 -28.54 -28.00
N PHE A 35 14.93 -28.20 -26.71
CA PHE A 35 14.50 -29.13 -25.64
C PHE A 35 12.99 -29.38 -25.68
N ASN A 36 12.19 -28.36 -25.96
CA ASN A 36 10.74 -28.51 -26.04
C ASN A 36 10.31 -29.35 -27.25
N GLU A 37 10.95 -29.17 -28.40
CA GLU A 37 10.66 -29.98 -29.60
C GLU A 37 10.93 -31.48 -29.38
N ARG A 38 11.87 -31.83 -28.50
CA ARG A 38 12.27 -33.22 -28.28
C ARG A 38 11.62 -33.87 -27.07
N LEU A 39 11.50 -33.12 -25.98
CA LEU A 39 11.04 -33.64 -24.69
C LEU A 39 9.66 -33.14 -24.30
N ASP A 40 9.16 -32.08 -24.94
CA ASP A 40 7.88 -31.45 -24.65
C ASP A 40 7.65 -31.29 -23.14
N PHE A 41 8.50 -30.48 -22.50
CA PHE A 41 8.49 -30.33 -21.05
C PHE A 41 7.25 -29.57 -20.55
N ASP A 42 6.89 -29.77 -19.29
CA ASP A 42 5.63 -29.28 -18.71
C ASP A 42 5.77 -27.94 -17.98
N GLY A 43 6.99 -27.61 -17.56
CA GLY A 43 7.25 -26.40 -16.81
C GLY A 43 8.69 -25.94 -16.87
N ILE A 44 8.91 -24.68 -16.50
CA ILE A 44 10.23 -24.04 -16.50
C ILE A 44 10.57 -23.65 -15.06
N VAL A 45 11.85 -23.80 -14.71
CA VAL A 45 12.46 -23.30 -13.48
C VAL A 45 13.54 -22.30 -13.87
N LEU A 46 13.42 -21.06 -13.42
CA LEU A 46 14.41 -20.02 -13.66
C LEU A 46 15.36 -19.90 -12.47
N THR A 47 16.66 -19.96 -12.70
CA THR A 47 17.67 -19.79 -11.65
C THR A 47 18.39 -18.46 -11.77
N LYS A 48 18.94 -17.97 -10.65
CA LYS A 48 19.72 -16.72 -10.57
C LYS A 48 18.93 -15.48 -10.98
N LEU A 49 17.64 -15.46 -10.63
CA LEU A 49 16.75 -14.35 -10.95
C LEU A 49 17.20 -13.05 -10.28
N ASP A 50 17.94 -13.11 -9.17
CA ASP A 50 18.60 -11.96 -8.52
C ASP A 50 19.61 -11.25 -9.43
N GLY A 51 20.30 -11.99 -10.31
CA GLY A 51 21.25 -11.44 -11.29
C GLY A 51 20.59 -10.87 -12.56
N ASP A 52 19.33 -11.22 -12.85
CA ASP A 52 18.58 -10.67 -13.98
C ASP A 52 17.82 -9.40 -13.56
N THR A 53 18.33 -8.25 -13.99
CA THR A 53 17.75 -6.94 -13.67
C THR A 53 16.52 -6.59 -14.51
N ARG A 54 16.23 -7.36 -15.57
CA ARG A 54 15.16 -7.00 -16.53
C ARG A 54 14.19 -8.12 -16.86
N GLY A 55 14.39 -9.33 -16.32
CA GLY A 55 13.45 -10.43 -16.51
C GLY A 55 13.26 -10.88 -17.96
N GLY A 56 14.17 -10.47 -18.85
CA GLY A 56 13.99 -10.62 -20.29
C GLY A 56 14.06 -12.07 -20.74
N ALA A 57 14.87 -12.89 -20.06
CA ALA A 57 14.96 -14.32 -20.33
C ALA A 57 13.64 -15.05 -20.02
N ALA A 58 13.03 -14.74 -18.88
CA ALA A 58 11.74 -15.33 -18.48
C ALA A 58 10.65 -15.07 -19.54
N LEU A 59 10.54 -13.83 -19.99
CA LEU A 59 9.55 -13.42 -20.98
C LEU A 59 9.85 -14.04 -22.35
N SER A 60 11.11 -14.02 -22.79
CA SER A 60 11.51 -14.54 -24.10
C SER A 60 11.27 -16.05 -24.21
N ILE A 61 11.63 -16.81 -23.17
CA ILE A 61 11.40 -18.26 -23.14
C ILE A 61 9.91 -18.56 -23.10
N LYS A 62 9.14 -17.81 -22.29
CA LYS A 62 7.68 -17.98 -22.25
C LYS A 62 7.03 -17.70 -23.60
N ALA A 63 7.49 -16.66 -24.31
CA ALA A 63 6.96 -16.27 -25.62
C ALA A 63 7.25 -17.33 -26.69
N GLU A 64 8.46 -17.89 -26.72
CA GLU A 64 8.87 -18.85 -27.76
C GLU A 64 8.37 -20.28 -27.51
N VAL A 65 8.37 -20.73 -26.26
CA VAL A 65 8.10 -22.13 -25.93
C VAL A 65 6.67 -22.35 -25.40
N ASN A 66 6.01 -21.28 -24.95
CA ASN A 66 4.65 -21.27 -24.41
C ASN A 66 4.39 -22.21 -23.20
N LYS A 67 5.43 -22.68 -22.50
CA LYS A 67 5.30 -23.48 -21.27
C LYS A 67 5.22 -22.61 -20.02
N PRO A 68 4.52 -23.03 -18.94
CA PRO A 68 4.43 -22.24 -17.71
C PRO A 68 5.77 -22.22 -16.94
N ILE A 69 6.12 -21.07 -16.36
CA ILE A 69 7.21 -20.99 -15.39
C ILE A 69 6.61 -21.35 -14.03
N LYS A 70 7.13 -22.38 -13.37
CA LYS A 70 6.60 -22.88 -12.09
C LYS A 70 7.38 -22.35 -10.88
N PHE A 71 8.70 -22.30 -11.00
CA PHE A 71 9.58 -21.92 -9.90
C PHE A 71 10.66 -20.94 -10.34
N VAL A 72 11.14 -20.16 -9.38
CA VAL A 72 12.28 -19.26 -9.53
C VAL A 72 13.25 -19.43 -8.38
N SER A 73 14.54 -19.24 -8.64
CA SER A 73 15.57 -19.13 -7.63
C SER A 73 16.15 -17.72 -7.63
N THR A 74 16.21 -17.10 -6.45
CA THR A 74 16.75 -15.75 -6.21
C THR A 74 18.07 -15.78 -5.44
N GLY A 75 18.75 -16.92 -5.41
CA GLY A 75 19.99 -17.07 -4.67
C GLY A 75 20.50 -18.52 -4.64
N GLU A 76 21.64 -18.72 -3.98
CA GLU A 76 22.38 -19.99 -3.97
C GLU A 76 21.96 -20.96 -2.86
N ARG A 77 21.23 -20.47 -1.86
CA ARG A 77 20.83 -21.27 -0.70
C ARG A 77 19.62 -22.16 -1.03
N LEU A 78 19.44 -23.25 -0.29
CA LEU A 78 18.31 -24.18 -0.48
C LEU A 78 16.94 -23.52 -0.23
N ASP A 79 16.90 -22.47 0.59
CA ASP A 79 15.71 -21.66 0.89
C ASP A 79 15.44 -20.57 -0.15
N ALA A 80 16.27 -20.46 -1.20
CA ALA A 80 16.14 -19.41 -2.21
C ALA A 80 15.29 -19.82 -3.44
N ILE A 81 14.64 -20.99 -3.41
CA ILE A 81 13.69 -21.43 -4.44
C ILE A 81 12.28 -21.07 -3.99
N ASP A 82 11.55 -20.32 -4.82
CA ASP A 82 10.16 -19.92 -4.58
C ASP A 82 9.28 -20.21 -5.81
N VAL A 83 7.97 -20.20 -5.61
CA VAL A 83 6.97 -20.30 -6.67
C VAL A 83 7.04 -19.06 -7.56
N PHE A 84 6.89 -19.25 -8.88
CA PHE A 84 6.83 -18.14 -9.80
C PHE A 84 5.47 -17.43 -9.72
N TYR A 85 5.50 -16.12 -9.46
CA TYR A 85 4.33 -15.25 -9.49
C TYR A 85 4.48 -14.26 -10.65
N PRO A 86 3.66 -14.38 -11.71
CA PRO A 86 3.74 -13.48 -12.88
C PRO A 86 3.60 -12.01 -12.53
N ASP A 87 2.71 -11.67 -11.59
CA ASP A 87 2.46 -10.28 -11.17
C ASP A 87 3.73 -9.65 -10.58
N ARG A 88 4.40 -10.34 -9.65
CA ARG A 88 5.67 -9.87 -9.06
C ARG A 88 6.77 -9.70 -10.09
N MET A 89 6.78 -10.57 -11.11
CA MET A 89 7.75 -10.49 -12.19
C MET A 89 7.48 -9.28 -13.09
N ALA A 90 6.21 -9.04 -13.45
CA ALA A 90 5.82 -7.86 -14.21
C ALA A 90 6.19 -6.57 -13.46
N ASP A 91 5.92 -6.51 -12.16
CA ASP A 91 6.28 -5.39 -11.28
C ASP A 91 7.79 -5.12 -11.30
N ARG A 92 8.60 -6.18 -11.21
CA ARG A 92 10.06 -6.09 -11.24
C ARG A 92 10.58 -5.62 -12.60
N ILE A 93 10.05 -6.13 -13.71
CA ILE A 93 10.46 -5.76 -15.09
C ILE A 93 10.07 -4.33 -15.41
N LEU A 94 8.85 -3.95 -15.05
CA LEU A 94 8.33 -2.60 -15.23
C LEU A 94 8.99 -1.60 -14.28
N GLY A 95 9.86 -2.07 -13.37
CA GLY A 95 10.55 -1.23 -12.41
C GLY A 95 9.53 -0.45 -11.60
N MET A 96 8.65 -1.14 -10.88
CA MET A 96 7.55 -0.63 -10.06
C MET A 96 7.90 0.45 -9.01
N GLY A 97 9.06 1.10 -9.10
CA GLY A 97 9.22 2.48 -8.68
C GLY A 97 8.49 3.49 -9.58
N ASP A 98 8.13 3.17 -10.83
CA ASP A 98 7.51 4.16 -11.75
C ASP A 98 6.01 3.93 -12.06
N ILE A 99 5.46 2.73 -11.80
CA ILE A 99 4.01 2.52 -11.86
C ILE A 99 3.35 3.01 -10.58
N VAL A 100 4.04 2.94 -9.43
CA VAL A 100 3.62 3.70 -8.26
C VAL A 100 3.60 5.18 -8.60
N THR A 101 4.58 5.76 -9.31
CA THR A 101 4.52 7.18 -9.74
C THR A 101 3.43 7.49 -10.78
N LEU A 102 3.08 6.55 -11.67
CA LEU A 102 2.00 6.73 -12.67
C LEU A 102 0.61 6.53 -12.07
N VAL A 103 0.47 5.59 -11.13
CA VAL A 103 -0.74 5.38 -10.32
C VAL A 103 -0.83 6.45 -9.24
N GLU A 104 0.27 6.97 -8.71
CA GLU A 104 0.34 8.15 -7.84
C GLU A 104 0.02 9.40 -8.63
N ARG A 105 0.43 9.56 -9.89
CA ARG A 105 -0.03 10.69 -10.72
C ARG A 105 -1.51 10.58 -11.10
N ALA A 106 -2.02 9.36 -11.27
CA ALA A 106 -3.46 9.11 -11.46
C ALA A 106 -4.25 9.26 -10.15
N GLN A 107 -3.68 8.84 -9.01
CA GLN A 107 -4.20 9.04 -7.66
C GLN A 107 -4.07 10.50 -7.26
N GLU A 108 -3.05 11.25 -7.63
CA GLU A 108 -2.92 12.70 -7.41
C GLU A 108 -3.97 13.45 -8.22
N GLN A 109 -4.37 12.94 -9.40
CA GLN A 109 -5.52 13.49 -10.14
C GLN A 109 -6.86 13.13 -9.50
N PHE A 110 -7.01 11.92 -8.94
CA PHE A 110 -8.20 11.49 -8.19
C PHE A 110 -8.32 12.17 -6.82
N ASP A 111 -7.20 12.36 -6.14
CA ASP A 111 -7.01 13.01 -4.84
C ASP A 111 -7.03 14.53 -5.02
N ALA A 112 -6.71 15.07 -6.20
CA ALA A 112 -7.02 16.47 -6.52
C ALA A 112 -8.52 16.73 -6.64
N GLU A 113 -9.33 15.74 -7.04
CA GLU A 113 -10.80 15.83 -7.00
C GLU A 113 -11.34 15.70 -5.57
N GLU A 114 -10.87 14.72 -4.80
CA GLU A 114 -11.26 14.55 -3.38
C GLU A 114 -10.76 15.71 -2.52
N ALA A 115 -9.51 16.13 -2.65
CA ALA A 115 -8.97 17.33 -2.01
C ALA A 115 -9.70 18.60 -2.48
N ARG A 116 -10.15 18.71 -3.74
CA ARG A 116 -11.02 19.84 -4.16
C ARG A 116 -12.41 19.74 -3.55
N LYS A 117 -13.00 18.56 -3.41
CA LYS A 117 -14.30 18.36 -2.74
C LYS A 117 -14.18 18.68 -1.26
N LEU A 118 -13.11 18.23 -0.61
CA LEU A 118 -12.76 18.52 0.78
C LEU A 118 -12.48 20.01 0.97
N GLN A 119 -11.67 20.65 0.12
CA GLN A 119 -11.46 22.10 0.14
C GLN A 119 -12.78 22.86 -0.06
N LYS A 120 -13.64 22.43 -0.98
CA LYS A 120 -14.98 23.03 -1.18
C LYS A 120 -15.89 22.82 0.03
N LYS A 121 -15.86 21.65 0.69
CA LYS A 121 -16.62 21.37 1.92
C LYS A 121 -16.10 22.17 3.11
N ILE A 122 -14.77 22.24 3.29
CA ILE A 122 -14.13 23.04 4.34
C ILE A 122 -14.41 24.53 4.11
N ALA A 123 -14.31 25.03 2.86
CA ALA A 123 -14.69 26.39 2.50
C ALA A 123 -16.19 26.69 2.74
N LYS A 124 -17.05 25.66 2.70
CA LYS A 124 -18.48 25.74 3.02
C LYS A 124 -18.82 25.44 4.49
N ASN A 125 -17.83 25.31 5.38
CA ASN A 125 -17.99 24.90 6.79
C ASN A 125 -18.67 23.52 7.02
N GLN A 126 -18.67 22.64 6.02
CA GLN A 126 -19.32 21.33 6.05
C GLN A 126 -18.36 20.19 6.46
N PHE A 127 -17.44 20.45 7.40
CA PHE A 127 -16.59 19.40 7.95
C PHE A 127 -17.36 18.64 9.03
N ASP A 128 -17.55 17.33 8.83
CA ASP A 128 -18.39 16.46 9.64
C ASP A 128 -17.61 15.24 10.20
N PHE A 129 -18.27 14.38 10.99
CA PHE A 129 -17.61 13.21 11.58
C PHE A 129 -17.26 12.11 10.56
N ASN A 130 -17.91 12.06 9.40
CA ASN A 130 -17.55 11.12 8.34
C ASN A 130 -16.22 11.52 7.72
N ASP A 131 -16.05 12.80 7.40
CA ASP A 131 -14.78 13.33 6.87
C ASP A 131 -13.66 13.11 7.92
N PHE A 132 -13.94 13.36 9.20
CA PHE A 132 -12.97 13.11 10.29
C PHE A 132 -12.60 11.63 10.43
N PHE A 133 -13.55 10.72 10.27
CA PHE A 133 -13.32 9.28 10.34
C PHE A 133 -12.44 8.80 9.18
N GLU A 134 -12.69 9.27 7.97
CA GLU A 134 -11.89 8.93 6.79
C GLU A 134 -10.43 9.36 6.96
N GLN A 135 -10.20 10.57 7.47
CA GLN A 135 -8.85 11.08 7.74
C GLN A 135 -8.11 10.23 8.79
N ILE A 136 -8.79 9.78 9.84
CA ILE A 136 -8.19 8.88 10.83
C ILE A 136 -7.84 7.52 10.22
N GLN A 137 -8.71 6.97 9.37
CA GLN A 137 -8.45 5.69 8.70
C GLN A 137 -7.27 5.79 7.73
N GLN A 138 -7.09 6.92 7.04
CA GLN A 138 -5.92 7.18 6.21
C GLN A 138 -4.63 7.18 7.05
N ILE A 139 -4.62 7.88 8.19
CA ILE A 139 -3.47 7.92 9.10
C ILE A 139 -3.16 6.52 9.66
N LYS A 140 -4.19 5.74 10.01
CA LYS A 140 -4.02 4.35 10.49
C LYS A 140 -3.39 3.44 9.43
N LYS A 141 -3.75 3.61 8.14
CA LYS A 141 -3.18 2.83 7.02
C LYS A 141 -1.70 3.12 6.80
N MET A 142 -1.22 4.31 7.14
CA MET A 142 0.20 4.67 7.06
C MET A 142 1.04 4.04 8.19
N GLY A 143 0.41 3.40 9.18
CA GLY A 143 1.02 2.39 10.05
C GLY A 143 2.07 2.88 11.06
N ASN A 144 2.63 4.08 10.93
CA ASN A 144 3.74 4.48 11.78
C ASN A 144 3.74 5.99 12.14
N ILE A 145 2.77 6.39 12.96
CA ILE A 145 2.75 7.74 13.56
C ILE A 145 4.04 7.99 14.37
N LYS A 146 4.65 6.93 14.94
CA LYS A 146 5.93 7.01 15.67
C LYS A 146 7.08 7.47 14.76
N GLU A 147 7.14 7.04 13.50
CA GLU A 147 8.15 7.50 12.53
C GLU A 147 7.86 8.94 12.04
N LEU A 148 6.60 9.28 11.75
CA LEU A 148 6.23 10.64 11.37
C LEU A 148 6.49 11.65 12.49
N ALA A 149 6.25 11.28 13.76
CA ALA A 149 6.56 12.11 14.91
C ALA A 149 8.08 12.25 15.16
N ALA A 150 8.87 11.23 14.83
CA ALA A 150 10.33 11.27 14.90
C ALA A 150 10.97 12.22 13.86
N MET A 151 10.26 12.51 12.76
CA MET A 151 10.70 13.45 11.72
C MET A 151 10.40 14.92 12.04
N ILE A 152 9.62 15.24 13.09
CA ILE A 152 9.31 16.62 13.49
C ILE A 152 10.39 17.14 14.47
N PRO A 153 11.21 18.14 14.08
CA PRO A 153 12.27 18.66 14.93
C PRO A 153 11.70 19.25 16.23
N GLY A 154 12.21 18.81 17.38
CA GLY A 154 11.82 19.33 18.70
C GLY A 154 10.69 18.56 19.41
N MET A 155 10.00 17.64 18.74
CA MET A 155 8.89 16.87 19.35
C MET A 155 9.31 15.50 19.91
N GLY A 156 10.47 14.98 19.51
CA GLY A 156 11.00 13.68 19.96
C GLY A 156 11.34 13.57 21.46
N LYS A 157 11.54 14.69 22.17
CA LYS A 157 11.76 14.67 23.64
C LYS A 157 10.46 14.69 24.45
N VAL A 158 9.36 15.17 23.87
CA VAL A 158 8.07 15.34 24.58
C VAL A 158 7.18 14.09 24.44
N MET A 159 7.37 13.31 23.37
CA MET A 159 6.57 12.10 23.10
C MET A 159 7.16 10.79 23.65
N LYS A 160 8.34 10.81 24.29
CA LYS A 160 8.95 9.58 24.85
C LYS A 160 8.06 8.85 25.88
N ASP A 161 7.18 9.59 26.54
CA ASP A 161 6.28 9.09 27.58
C ASP A 161 4.81 8.99 27.14
N ILE A 162 4.49 9.26 25.88
CA ILE A 162 3.13 9.15 25.35
C ILE A 162 3.07 7.92 24.46
N ASP A 163 2.69 6.79 25.06
CA ASP A 163 2.36 5.59 24.29
C ASP A 163 1.00 5.83 23.61
N ILE A 164 1.05 6.37 22.39
CA ILE A 164 -0.12 6.41 21.51
C ILE A 164 -0.32 4.97 21.02
N GLY A 165 -0.92 4.13 21.87
CA GLY A 165 -1.26 2.76 21.51
C GLY A 165 -2.25 2.75 20.36
N ASP A 166 -2.11 1.78 19.45
CA ASP A 166 -3.02 1.53 18.32
C ASP A 166 -4.50 1.40 18.75
N ASP A 167 -4.74 1.11 20.04
CA ASP A 167 -6.06 1.00 20.64
C ASP A 167 -6.79 2.35 20.77
N ALA A 168 -6.08 3.47 20.81
CA ALA A 168 -6.70 4.80 20.87
C ALA A 168 -7.57 5.08 19.64
N PHE A 169 -7.15 4.60 18.46
CA PHE A 169 -7.92 4.76 17.22
C PHE A 169 -9.11 3.81 17.14
N LYS A 170 -9.02 2.62 17.74
CA LYS A 170 -10.14 1.67 17.81
C LYS A 170 -11.29 2.23 18.62
N SER A 171 -11.01 2.88 19.75
CA SER A 171 -12.04 3.51 20.58
C SER A 171 -12.74 4.66 19.85
N ILE A 172 -11.99 5.47 19.08
CA ILE A 172 -12.57 6.54 18.26
C ILE A 172 -13.49 5.98 17.18
N GLU A 173 -13.03 4.93 16.48
CA GLU A 173 -13.82 4.23 15.46
C GLU A 173 -15.12 3.66 16.03
N ALA A 174 -15.06 3.01 17.20
CA ALA A 174 -16.24 2.47 17.86
C ALA A 174 -17.26 3.55 18.23
N ILE A 175 -16.80 4.71 18.72
CA ILE A 175 -17.65 5.86 19.06
C ILE A 175 -18.34 6.43 17.81
N ILE A 176 -17.61 6.67 16.72
CA ILE A 176 -18.18 7.25 15.49
C ILE A 176 -19.16 6.28 14.84
N ARG A 177 -18.83 4.97 14.79
CA ARG A 177 -19.73 3.94 14.25
C ARG A 177 -21.03 3.79 15.05
N SER A 178 -21.02 4.15 16.33
CA SER A 178 -22.20 4.13 17.20
C SER A 178 -23.14 5.34 17.03
N MET A 179 -22.73 6.35 16.25
CA MET A 179 -23.57 7.48 15.89
C MET A 179 -24.51 7.14 14.72
N THR A 180 -25.66 7.81 14.67
CA THR A 180 -26.55 7.81 13.51
C THR A 180 -25.99 8.69 12.38
N PRO A 181 -26.39 8.48 11.11
CA PRO A 181 -25.92 9.31 9.99
C PRO A 181 -26.14 10.82 10.23
N GLU A 182 -27.30 11.19 10.76
CA GLU A 182 -27.64 12.58 11.08
C GLU A 182 -26.70 13.20 12.14
N GLU A 183 -26.31 12.42 13.15
CA GLU A 183 -25.37 12.87 14.19
C GLU A 183 -23.94 13.00 13.67
N ARG A 184 -23.58 12.22 12.64
CA ARG A 184 -22.26 12.32 12.00
C ARG A 184 -22.17 13.56 11.12
N GLU A 185 -23.20 13.82 10.32
CA GLU A 185 -23.28 14.98 9.43
C GLU A 185 -23.49 16.29 10.19
N ARG A 186 -24.20 16.24 11.33
CA ARG A 186 -24.48 17.42 12.16
C ARG A 186 -24.03 17.21 13.62
N PRO A 187 -22.74 17.43 13.91
CA PRO A 187 -22.20 17.36 15.28
C PRO A 187 -22.96 18.21 16.31
N GLU A 188 -23.61 19.29 15.87
CA GLU A 188 -24.31 20.27 16.71
C GLU A 188 -25.54 19.70 17.43
N ILE A 189 -26.11 18.59 16.95
CA ILE A 189 -27.29 17.98 17.57
C ILE A 189 -26.97 17.07 18.76
N LEU A 190 -25.68 16.84 19.04
CA LEU A 190 -25.19 15.93 20.08
C LEU A 190 -25.41 16.49 21.49
N ASN A 191 -26.61 16.26 22.03
CA ASN A 191 -26.96 16.53 23.42
C ASN A 191 -26.51 15.42 24.39
N GLY A 192 -26.64 15.65 25.70
CA GLY A 192 -26.20 14.71 26.74
C GLY A 192 -26.86 13.32 26.66
N SER A 193 -28.13 13.26 26.25
CA SER A 193 -28.85 11.98 26.07
C SER A 193 -28.26 11.16 24.91
N ARG A 194 -27.98 11.81 23.78
CA ARG A 194 -27.35 11.18 22.61
C ARG A 194 -25.94 10.69 22.94
N ARG A 195 -25.15 11.49 23.66
CA ARG A 195 -23.80 11.10 24.12
C ARG A 195 -23.83 9.88 25.03
N LYS A 196 -24.81 9.79 25.93
CA LYS A 196 -25.01 8.61 26.80
C LYS A 196 -25.34 7.35 26.00
N ARG A 197 -26.21 7.47 24.99
CA ARG A 197 -26.52 6.36 24.07
C ARG A 197 -25.29 5.92 23.27
N ILE A 198 -24.54 6.87 22.72
CA ILE A 198 -23.31 6.58 21.94
C ILE A 198 -22.30 5.85 22.82
N ALA A 199 -22.03 6.35 24.03
CA ALA A 199 -21.11 5.73 24.99
C ALA A 199 -21.49 4.26 25.30
N MET A 200 -22.78 4.00 25.55
CA MET A 200 -23.28 2.65 25.75
C MET A 200 -23.13 1.76 24.51
N GLY A 201 -23.37 2.31 23.32
CA GLY A 201 -23.26 1.58 22.05
C GLY A 201 -21.82 1.25 21.65
N SER A 202 -20.87 2.11 21.99
CA SER A 202 -19.44 1.92 21.70
C SER A 202 -18.68 1.15 22.79
N GLY A 203 -19.32 0.86 23.93
CA GLY A 203 -18.67 0.24 25.08
C GLY A 203 -17.68 1.17 25.79
N THR A 204 -17.84 2.48 25.64
CA THR A 204 -16.94 3.51 26.19
C THR A 204 -17.65 4.36 27.24
N SER A 205 -16.90 5.23 27.92
CA SER A 205 -17.43 6.20 28.87
C SER A 205 -17.97 7.46 28.19
N ILE A 206 -18.88 8.18 28.87
CA ILE A 206 -19.35 9.51 28.43
C ILE A 206 -18.18 10.51 28.34
N GLN A 207 -17.17 10.34 29.19
CA GLN A 207 -15.98 11.19 29.20
C GLN A 207 -15.16 11.04 27.91
N GLU A 208 -15.02 9.82 27.42
CA GLU A 208 -14.33 9.54 26.15
C GLU A 208 -15.09 10.12 24.95
N VAL A 209 -16.42 10.00 24.95
CA VAL A 209 -17.26 10.63 23.91
C VAL A 209 -17.10 12.16 23.92
N ASN A 210 -17.09 12.77 25.11
CA ASN A 210 -16.84 14.22 25.23
C ASN A 210 -15.43 14.62 24.77
N ARG A 211 -14.43 13.78 25.07
CA ARG A 211 -13.05 14.01 24.62
C ARG A 211 -12.94 13.96 23.10
N LEU A 212 -13.62 13.00 22.46
CA LEU A 212 -13.68 12.92 21.00
C LEU A 212 -14.35 14.14 20.37
N ILE A 213 -15.49 14.58 20.91
CA ILE A 213 -16.20 15.77 20.41
C ILE A 213 -15.28 17.00 20.48
N LYS A 214 -14.54 17.16 21.59
CA LYS A 214 -13.57 18.25 21.73
C LYS A 214 -12.43 18.16 20.71
N GLN A 215 -11.88 16.96 20.50
CA GLN A 215 -10.83 16.73 19.49
C GLN A 215 -11.33 17.05 18.07
N PHE A 216 -12.57 16.68 17.75
CA PHE A 216 -13.21 17.03 16.49
C PHE A 216 -13.40 18.54 16.33
N GLU A 217 -13.86 19.24 17.38
CA GLU A 217 -13.99 20.70 17.34
C GLU A 217 -12.65 21.41 17.15
N ASP A 218 -11.60 20.93 17.82
CA ASP A 218 -10.25 21.50 17.69
C ASP A 218 -9.67 21.23 16.29
N ALA A 219 -9.88 20.03 15.73
CA ALA A 219 -9.53 19.73 14.34
C ALA A 219 -10.31 20.62 13.36
N LYS A 220 -11.62 20.81 13.58
CA LYS A 220 -12.46 21.71 12.78
C LYS A 220 -11.98 23.17 12.84
N LYS A 221 -11.53 23.65 14.01
CA LYS A 221 -10.93 24.99 14.16
C LYS A 221 -9.63 25.12 13.36
N VAL A 222 -8.73 24.13 13.45
CA VAL A 222 -7.48 24.13 12.69
C VAL A 222 -7.77 24.13 11.19
N MET A 223 -8.64 23.24 10.70
CA MET A 223 -9.01 23.21 9.28
C MET A 223 -9.65 24.52 8.81
N LYS A 224 -10.45 25.18 9.66
CA LYS A 224 -11.01 26.51 9.37
C LYS A 224 -9.92 27.58 9.26
N MET A 225 -8.86 27.52 10.08
CA MET A 225 -7.71 28.43 9.97
C MET A 225 -6.91 28.18 8.68
N PHE A 226 -6.81 26.93 8.23
CA PHE A 226 -6.15 26.59 6.96
C PHE A 226 -6.99 26.95 5.73
N SER A 227 -8.33 26.91 5.83
CA SER A 227 -9.24 27.31 4.74
C SER A 227 -9.52 28.81 4.69
N GLY A 228 -9.30 29.54 5.79
CA GLY A 228 -9.48 30.98 5.89
C GLY A 228 -8.14 31.71 5.95
N ASN A 229 -7.72 32.27 4.81
CA ASN A 229 -6.56 33.16 4.56
C ASN A 229 -5.28 32.55 3.94
N ASN A 230 -5.28 32.63 2.60
CA ASN A 230 -4.20 33.08 1.73
C ASN A 230 -2.85 32.31 1.79
N PRO A 231 -2.63 31.34 0.88
CA PRO A 231 -1.36 30.63 0.68
C PRO A 231 -0.13 31.56 0.54
N MET A 232 -0.32 32.82 0.14
CA MET A 232 0.75 33.83 0.04
C MET A 232 1.38 34.23 1.39
N LYS A 233 0.68 34.13 2.53
CA LYS A 233 1.27 34.48 3.83
C LYS A 233 2.23 33.40 4.35
N MET A 234 1.98 32.14 3.99
CA MET A 234 2.87 31.02 4.33
C MET A 234 4.16 31.08 3.50
N LEU A 235 4.08 31.49 2.24
CA LEU A 235 5.25 31.75 1.39
C LEU A 235 6.10 32.94 1.89
N GLY A 236 5.46 33.97 2.46
CA GLY A 236 6.13 35.13 3.06
C GLY A 236 6.87 34.79 4.36
N ALA A 237 6.31 33.92 5.20
CA ALA A 237 6.94 33.48 6.44
C ALA A 237 8.18 32.58 6.18
N MET A 238 8.17 31.76 5.13
CA MET A 238 9.35 30.97 4.74
C MET A 238 10.47 31.80 4.10
N LYS A 239 10.15 32.97 3.52
CA LYS A 239 11.16 33.87 2.92
C LYS A 239 11.98 34.64 3.96
N ASN A 240 11.43 34.87 5.15
CA ASN A 240 12.11 35.53 6.27
C ASN A 240 12.96 34.58 7.14
N LEU A 241 12.92 33.27 6.87
CA LEU A 241 13.80 32.27 7.49
C LEU A 241 15.07 31.97 6.67
N ARG A 242 15.26 32.64 5.52
CA ARG A 242 16.45 32.56 4.66
C ARG A 242 17.19 33.89 4.53
N ARG A 243 17.17 34.73 5.58
CA ARG A 243 18.08 35.88 5.72
C ARG A 243 18.84 35.77 7.02
#